data_AF-A0A8H4XU09-F1
#
_entry.id   AF-A0A8H4XU09-F1
#
_cell.length_a   1.000
_cell.length_b   1.000
_cell.length_c   1.000
_cell.angle_alpha   90.00
_cell.angle_beta   90.00
_cell.angle_gamma   90.00
#
_symmetry.space_group_name_H-M   'P 1'
#
loop_
_entity.id
_entity.type
_entity.pdbx_description
1 polymer ?
#
loop_
_entity_poly.entity_id
_entity_poly.type
_entity_poly.pdbx_seq_one_letter_code
_entity_poly.pdbx_strand_id
1 'polypeptide(L)'
;MNIPMTRTARTAILDGRAPSPFYLPLNVAFYAFLTSNAVAAAYAPIQDCDEIFNYWEPAHYLEHGYGLQTWEYSPEYSIRSWLYVGLHAAVGIITRIWSSNKKTQFYVIRAVLAFVCAACETRLYSAISRTLRLTAFLDRRGRNKIAEGIMWFGTGAIIGWPFSGALILPLLAEEVLTSIFSGHWGNTLGQVVNGGMRCIVIL
;
A
#
# COMPACT_ATOMS: atom_id res chain seq x y z
N MET A 1 -42.12 6.91 -42.02
CA MET A 1 -40.94 6.85 -42.93
C MET A 1 -39.74 6.48 -42.07
N ASN A 2 -39.42 5.18 -41.95
CA ASN A 2 -38.30 4.70 -41.13
C ASN A 2 -37.02 4.83 -41.97
N ILE A 3 -36.18 5.80 -41.63
CA ILE A 3 -34.86 5.95 -42.23
C ILE A 3 -33.97 4.83 -41.66
N PRO A 4 -33.47 3.89 -42.48
CA PRO A 4 -32.57 2.85 -41.98
C PRO A 4 -31.23 3.49 -41.61
N MET A 5 -30.89 3.53 -40.32
CA MET A 5 -29.54 3.88 -39.87
C MET A 5 -28.54 2.87 -40.46
N THR A 6 -27.59 3.39 -41.22
CA THR A 6 -26.50 2.63 -41.83
C THR A 6 -25.66 1.93 -40.75
N ARG A 7 -25.25 0.70 -41.05
CA ARG A 7 -24.52 -0.23 -40.15
C ARG A 7 -23.24 0.38 -39.55
N THR A 8 -22.68 1.39 -40.21
CA THR A 8 -21.49 2.17 -39.82
C THR A 8 -21.71 3.05 -38.58
N ALA A 9 -22.93 3.55 -38.35
CA ALA A 9 -23.25 4.35 -37.16
C ALA A 9 -23.36 3.49 -35.88
N ARG A 10 -23.73 2.20 -36.02
CA ARG A 10 -23.76 1.26 -34.90
C ARG A 10 -22.37 0.89 -34.39
N THR A 11 -21.35 0.89 -35.24
CA THR A 11 -19.96 0.59 -34.84
C THR A 11 -19.28 1.74 -34.10
N ALA A 12 -19.63 3.00 -34.41
CA ALA A 12 -19.03 4.16 -33.73
C ALA A 12 -19.55 4.36 -32.28
N ILE A 13 -20.81 3.97 -31.99
CA ILE A 13 -21.39 4.06 -30.64
C ILE A 13 -20.84 2.96 -29.70
N LEU A 14 -20.27 1.89 -30.25
CA LEU A 14 -19.65 0.82 -29.47
C LEU A 14 -18.19 1.11 -29.08
N ASP A 15 -17.58 2.15 -29.63
CA ASP A 15 -16.23 2.58 -29.29
C ASP A 15 -16.22 3.55 -28.09
N GLY A 16 -16.98 3.20 -27.06
CA GLY A 16 -16.86 3.75 -25.70
C GLY A 16 -15.55 3.28 -25.06
N ARG A 17 -14.41 3.64 -25.67
CA ARG A 17 -13.08 3.36 -25.13
C ARG A 17 -12.91 4.26 -23.92
N ALA A 18 -13.28 3.72 -22.76
CA ALA A 18 -13.02 4.33 -21.47
C ALA A 18 -11.55 4.81 -21.42
N PRO A 19 -11.27 5.97 -20.79
CA PRO A 19 -9.90 6.40 -20.58
C PRO A 19 -9.15 5.24 -19.92
N SER A 20 -8.01 4.86 -20.49
CA SER A 20 -7.17 3.83 -19.88
C SER A 20 -6.84 4.31 -18.47
N PRO A 21 -7.16 3.54 -17.40
CA PRO A 21 -6.72 3.88 -16.06
C PRO A 21 -5.22 4.16 -16.12
N PHE A 22 -4.76 5.25 -15.48
CA PHE A 22 -3.36 5.63 -15.46
C PHE A 22 -2.55 4.50 -14.79
N TYR A 23 -2.08 3.55 -15.60
CA TYR A 23 -1.40 2.36 -15.13
C TYR A 23 0.09 2.63 -15.24
N LEU A 24 0.74 2.87 -14.10
CA LEU A 24 2.19 2.80 -14.08
C LEU A 24 2.58 1.33 -14.29
N PRO A 25 3.45 1.03 -15.26
CA PRO A 25 3.94 -0.31 -15.41
C PRO A 25 4.72 -0.70 -14.13
N LEU A 26 4.58 -1.96 -13.71
CA LEU A 26 5.01 -2.41 -12.38
C LEU A 26 6.50 -2.18 -12.10
N ASN A 27 7.33 -2.23 -13.14
CA ASN A 27 8.75 -1.90 -13.07
C ASN A 27 8.97 -0.42 -12.68
N VAL A 28 8.21 0.51 -13.26
CA VAL A 28 8.33 1.94 -12.95
C VAL A 28 7.82 2.21 -11.53
N ALA A 29 6.72 1.57 -11.11
CA ALA A 29 6.25 1.66 -9.73
C ALA A 29 7.30 1.13 -8.74
N PHE A 30 7.92 -0.01 -9.04
CA PHE A 30 9.01 -0.57 -8.22
C PHE A 30 10.19 0.38 -8.11
N TYR A 31 10.67 0.95 -9.23
CA TYR A 31 11.77 1.91 -9.19
C TYR A 31 11.40 3.21 -8.48
N ALA A 32 10.16 3.67 -8.58
CA ALA A 32 9.68 4.84 -7.85
C ALA A 32 9.69 4.61 -6.33
N PHE A 33 9.17 3.46 -5.88
CA PHE A 33 9.21 3.09 -4.47
C PHE A 33 10.64 2.84 -3.99
N LEU A 34 11.45 2.14 -4.77
CA LEU A 34 12.84 1.84 -4.41
C LEU A 34 13.67 3.12 -4.27
N THR A 35 13.54 4.06 -5.20
CA THR A 35 14.26 5.34 -5.15
C THR A 35 13.81 6.17 -3.94
N SER A 36 12.51 6.27 -3.68
CA SER A 36 11.99 6.95 -2.48
C SER A 36 12.55 6.34 -1.19
N ASN A 37 12.43 5.03 -1.03
CA ASN A 37 12.91 4.32 0.16
C ASN A 37 14.45 4.36 0.27
N ALA A 38 15.19 4.33 -0.83
CA ALA A 38 16.64 4.44 -0.83
C ALA A 38 17.11 5.85 -0.40
N VAL A 39 16.44 6.90 -0.86
CA VAL A 39 16.69 8.28 -0.41
C VAL A 39 16.40 8.40 1.09
N ALA A 40 15.28 7.83 1.57
CA ALA A 40 14.98 7.79 2.99
C ALA A 40 16.02 7.00 3.78
N ALA A 41 16.49 5.85 3.28
CA ALA A 41 17.54 5.06 3.92
C ALA A 41 18.88 5.81 4.02
N ALA A 42 19.21 6.66 3.05
CA ALA A 42 20.45 7.43 3.05
C ALA A 42 20.39 8.68 3.94
N TYR A 43 19.27 9.40 3.91
CA TYR A 43 19.20 10.77 4.44
C TYR A 43 18.23 10.97 5.60
N ALA A 44 17.26 10.08 5.82
CA ALA A 44 16.30 10.29 6.90
C ALA A 44 17.03 10.17 8.26
N PRO A 45 16.93 11.20 9.13
CA PRO A 45 17.45 11.10 10.48
C PRO A 45 16.60 10.12 11.29
N ILE A 46 17.18 9.57 12.35
CA ILE A 46 16.43 8.75 13.31
C ILE A 46 15.42 9.65 14.02
N GLN A 47 14.14 9.27 13.95
CA GLN A 47 13.03 10.17 14.29
C GLN A 47 12.73 10.22 15.79
N ASP A 48 12.96 9.11 16.51
CA ASP A 48 12.70 8.99 17.93
C ASP A 48 13.82 8.22 18.65
N CYS A 49 13.83 8.34 19.99
CA CYS A 49 14.75 7.59 20.83
C CYS A 49 14.38 6.10 20.91
N ASP A 50 13.09 5.78 20.76
CA ASP A 50 12.63 4.39 20.76
C ASP A 50 13.22 3.59 19.60
N GLU A 51 13.38 4.18 18.41
CA GLU A 51 14.02 3.51 17.28
C GLU A 51 15.47 3.09 17.63
N ILE A 52 16.21 3.98 18.30
CA ILE A 52 17.59 3.72 18.71
C ILE A 52 17.63 2.62 19.78
N PHE A 53 16.94 2.81 20.90
CA PHE A 53 17.10 1.95 22.07
C PHE A 53 16.36 0.61 21.95
N ASN A 54 15.25 0.54 21.21
CA ASN A 54 14.49 -0.70 21.06
C ASN A 54 14.84 -1.50 19.80
N TYR A 55 15.57 -0.93 18.83
CA TYR A 55 15.95 -1.66 17.61
C TYR A 55 17.44 -1.57 17.28
N TRP A 56 18.00 -0.36 17.13
CA TRP A 56 19.40 -0.22 16.67
C TRP A 56 20.44 -0.70 17.71
N GLU A 57 20.28 -0.31 18.97
CA GLU A 57 21.16 -0.74 20.07
C GLU A 57 21.08 -2.26 20.33
N PRO A 58 19.88 -2.86 20.42
CA PRO A 58 19.74 -4.32 20.51
C PRO A 58 20.32 -5.07 19.30
N ALA A 59 20.19 -4.53 18.08
CA ALA A 59 20.80 -5.12 16.88
C ALA A 59 22.34 -5.07 16.96
N HIS A 60 22.89 -3.94 17.39
CA HIS A 60 24.32 -3.79 17.65
C HIS A 60 24.80 -4.72 18.77
N TYR A 61 24.01 -4.89 19.84
CA TYR A 61 24.29 -5.82 20.93
C TYR A 61 24.42 -7.26 20.42
N LEU A 62 23.48 -7.74 19.60
CA LEU A 62 23.56 -9.07 18.99
C LEU A 62 24.75 -9.22 18.03
N GLU A 63 25.08 -8.17 17.28
CA GLU A 63 26.15 -8.22 16.29
C GLU A 63 27.55 -8.17 16.94
N HIS A 64 27.77 -7.28 17.89
CA HIS A 64 29.09 -6.99 18.47
C HIS A 64 29.31 -7.60 19.86
N GLY A 65 28.27 -8.16 20.47
CA GLY A 65 28.33 -8.74 21.82
C GLY A 65 28.33 -7.70 22.95
N TYR A 66 28.12 -6.42 22.62
CA TYR A 66 28.01 -5.31 23.56
C TYR A 66 27.14 -4.20 22.99
N GLY A 67 26.51 -3.42 23.86
CA GLY A 67 25.53 -2.40 23.50
C GLY A 67 24.48 -2.27 24.59
N LEU A 68 23.49 -1.42 24.37
CA LEU A 68 22.38 -1.27 25.29
C LEU A 68 21.27 -2.27 24.99
N GLN A 69 20.70 -2.81 26.06
CA GLN A 69 19.52 -3.66 26.03
C GLN A 69 18.46 -3.04 26.94
N THR A 70 17.23 -2.89 26.44
CA THR A 70 16.09 -2.48 27.27
C THR A 70 15.53 -3.66 28.06
N TRP A 71 14.90 -3.37 29.19
CA TRP A 71 14.20 -4.36 30.03
C TRP A 71 13.12 -5.11 29.26
N GLU A 72 12.62 -4.56 28.15
CA GLU A 72 11.64 -5.20 27.26
C GLU A 72 12.18 -6.48 26.59
N TYR A 73 13.50 -6.57 26.39
CA TYR A 73 14.17 -7.74 25.83
C TYR A 73 14.77 -8.66 26.90
N SER A 74 14.73 -8.29 28.18
CA SER A 74 15.32 -9.10 29.24
C SER A 74 14.58 -10.43 29.40
N PRO A 75 15.27 -11.53 29.78
CA PRO A 75 14.61 -12.81 30.04
C PRO A 75 13.52 -12.75 31.12
N GLU A 76 13.69 -11.86 32.11
CA GLU A 76 12.72 -11.67 33.19
C GLU A 76 11.35 -11.13 32.70
N TYR A 77 11.34 -10.13 31.80
CA TYR A 77 10.10 -9.47 31.37
C TYR A 77 9.64 -9.89 29.97
N SER A 78 10.58 -10.10 29.03
CA SER A 78 10.38 -10.64 27.69
C SER A 78 9.16 -10.09 26.93
N ILE A 79 8.91 -8.79 27.02
CA ILE A 79 7.77 -8.12 26.39
C ILE A 79 7.97 -8.00 24.86
N ARG A 80 9.22 -7.92 24.39
CA ARG A 80 9.56 -7.98 22.95
C ARG A 80 10.34 -9.22 22.59
N SER A 81 10.04 -9.75 21.40
CA SER A 81 10.78 -10.86 20.81
C SER A 81 12.06 -10.37 20.14
N TRP A 82 13.15 -11.09 20.39
CA TRP A 82 14.43 -10.92 19.69
C TRP A 82 14.36 -11.27 18.20
N LEU A 83 13.30 -11.91 17.71
CA LEU A 83 13.21 -12.36 16.31
C LEU A 83 13.35 -11.19 15.32
N TYR A 84 12.62 -10.10 15.53
CA TYR A 84 12.63 -8.96 14.62
C TYR A 84 14.01 -8.31 14.54
N VAL A 85 14.61 -7.99 15.69
CA VAL A 85 15.95 -7.42 15.78
C VAL A 85 17.02 -8.41 15.28
N GLY A 86 16.84 -9.70 15.58
CA GLY A 86 17.75 -10.76 15.16
C GLY A 86 17.83 -10.91 13.64
N LEU A 87 16.72 -10.73 12.92
CA LEU A 87 16.74 -10.70 11.45
C LEU A 87 17.58 -9.52 10.92
N HIS A 88 17.50 -8.36 11.54
CA HIS A 88 18.32 -7.19 11.17
C HIS A 88 19.79 -7.37 11.56
N ALA A 89 20.06 -7.93 12.74
CA ALA A 89 21.41 -8.27 13.18
C ALA A 89 22.06 -9.31 12.26
N ALA A 90 21.31 -10.27 11.72
CA ALA A 90 21.81 -11.23 10.74
C ALA A 90 22.32 -10.53 9.46
N VAL A 91 21.62 -9.50 8.98
CA VAL A 91 22.08 -8.68 7.85
C VAL A 91 23.39 -7.95 8.19
N GLY A 92 23.50 -7.38 9.41
CA GLY A 92 24.75 -6.77 9.90
C GLY A 92 25.91 -7.78 9.95
N ILE A 93 25.67 -8.97 10.52
CA ILE A 93 26.65 -10.05 10.61
C ILE A 93 27.11 -10.52 9.22
N ILE A 94 26.19 -10.68 8.26
CA ILE A 94 26.56 -11.02 6.87
C ILE A 94 27.43 -9.92 6.27
N THR A 95 27.12 -8.64 6.56
CA THR A 95 27.91 -7.49 6.09
C THR A 95 29.35 -7.51 6.61
N ARG A 96 29.59 -8.08 7.80
CA ARG A 96 30.94 -8.23 8.37
C ARG A 96 31.88 -9.07 7.51
N ILE A 97 31.35 -9.94 6.63
CA ILE A 97 32.17 -10.76 5.74
C ILE A 97 33.03 -9.88 4.82
N TRP A 98 32.52 -8.70 4.42
CA TRP A 98 33.25 -7.76 3.55
C TRP A 98 33.56 -6.41 4.20
N SER A 99 32.85 -5.99 5.26
CA SER A 99 33.09 -4.72 5.94
C SER A 99 32.71 -4.76 7.43
N SER A 100 33.71 -4.54 8.29
CA SER A 100 33.52 -4.41 9.75
C SER A 100 33.20 -2.98 10.21
N ASN A 101 33.01 -2.04 9.29
CA ASN A 101 32.68 -0.66 9.66
C ASN A 101 31.21 -0.55 10.07
N LYS A 102 30.97 -0.14 11.32
CA LYS A 102 29.63 0.03 11.92
C LYS A 102 28.71 0.93 11.13
N LYS A 103 29.25 2.02 10.56
CA LYS A 103 28.46 2.92 9.71
C LYS A 103 27.97 2.20 8.45
N THR A 104 28.85 1.42 7.83
CA THR A 104 28.50 0.62 6.65
C THR A 104 27.42 -0.41 6.99
N GLN A 105 27.54 -1.11 8.12
CA GLN A 105 26.55 -2.09 8.57
C GLN A 105 25.17 -1.45 8.78
N PHE A 106 25.13 -0.31 9.48
CA PHE A 106 23.91 0.48 9.67
C PHE A 106 23.25 0.84 8.32
N TYR A 107 24.01 1.40 7.38
CA TYR A 107 23.46 1.77 6.07
C TYR A 107 23.07 0.56 5.21
N VAL A 108 23.75 -0.58 5.33
CA VAL A 108 23.37 -1.81 4.63
C VAL A 108 22.05 -2.36 5.16
N ILE A 109 21.85 -2.38 6.49
CA ILE A 109 20.56 -2.79 7.09
C ILE A 109 19.44 -1.88 6.57
N ARG A 110 19.66 -0.56 6.55
CA ARG A 110 18.68 0.40 6.01
C ARG A 110 18.41 0.18 4.52
N ALA A 111 19.42 -0.14 3.73
CA ALA A 111 19.26 -0.43 2.30
C ALA A 111 18.46 -1.72 2.05
N VAL A 112 18.70 -2.78 2.84
CA VAL A 112 17.93 -4.02 2.77
C VAL A 112 16.47 -3.76 3.16
N LEU A 113 16.23 -2.99 4.23
CA LEU A 113 14.88 -2.61 4.64
C LEU A 113 14.16 -1.80 3.55
N ALA A 114 14.84 -0.84 2.93
CA ALA A 114 14.31 -0.05 1.81
C ALA A 114 13.91 -0.94 0.62
N PHE A 115 14.73 -1.93 0.28
CA PHE A 115 14.43 -2.88 -0.79
C PHE A 115 13.21 -3.75 -0.47
N VAL A 116 13.15 -4.31 0.74
CA VAL A 116 12.01 -5.13 1.18
C VAL A 116 10.73 -4.29 1.22
N CYS A 117 10.79 -3.06 1.71
CA CYS A 117 9.68 -2.11 1.71
C CYS A 117 9.18 -1.86 0.29
N ALA A 118 10.08 -1.49 -0.64
CA ALA A 118 9.72 -1.24 -2.03
C ALA A 118 9.10 -2.47 -2.72
N ALA A 119 9.58 -3.69 -2.41
CA ALA A 119 9.01 -4.93 -2.91
C ALA A 119 7.58 -5.16 -2.38
N CYS A 120 7.35 -4.92 -1.09
CA CYS A 120 6.03 -5.01 -0.46
C CYS A 120 5.06 -3.96 -1.02
N GLU A 121 5.48 -2.70 -1.14
CA GLU A 121 4.69 -1.60 -1.73
C GLU A 121 4.33 -1.92 -3.19
N THR A 122 5.26 -2.47 -3.96
CA THR A 122 5.02 -2.91 -5.35
C THR A 122 4.01 -4.05 -5.42
N ARG A 123 4.09 -5.01 -4.49
CA ARG A 123 3.12 -6.11 -4.38
C ARG A 123 1.73 -5.58 -4.02
N LEU A 124 1.66 -4.65 -3.08
CA LEU A 124 0.43 -3.97 -2.68
C LEU A 124 -0.17 -3.19 -3.85
N TYR A 125 0.64 -2.37 -4.54
CA TYR A 125 0.23 -1.65 -5.76
C TYR A 125 -0.31 -2.60 -6.82
N SER A 126 0.38 -3.72 -7.06
CA SER A 126 -0.08 -4.74 -8.01
C SER A 126 -1.40 -5.39 -7.58
N ALA A 127 -1.60 -5.64 -6.29
CA ALA A 127 -2.84 -6.21 -5.77
C ALA A 127 -4.00 -5.22 -5.94
N ILE A 128 -3.82 -3.98 -5.50
CA ILE A 128 -4.82 -2.89 -5.64
C ILE A 128 -5.18 -2.69 -7.12
N SER A 129 -4.18 -2.61 -8.00
CA SER A 129 -4.39 -2.42 -9.43
C SER A 129 -5.18 -3.57 -10.07
N ARG A 130 -4.95 -4.82 -9.63
CA ARG A 130 -5.72 -5.98 -10.10
C ARG A 130 -7.15 -5.95 -9.58
N THR A 131 -7.34 -5.64 -8.29
CA THR A 131 -8.67 -5.53 -7.69
C THR A 131 -9.48 -4.45 -8.38
N LEU A 132 -8.94 -3.23 -8.50
CA LEU A 132 -9.62 -2.12 -9.19
C LEU A 132 -9.91 -2.44 -10.66
N ARG A 133 -9.01 -3.14 -11.36
CA ARG A 133 -9.24 -3.57 -12.76
C ARG A 133 -10.31 -4.64 -12.87
N LEU A 134 -10.35 -5.60 -11.96
CA LEU A 134 -11.41 -6.60 -11.88
C LEU A 134 -12.74 -5.92 -11.56
N THR A 135 -12.77 -5.00 -10.59
CA THR A 135 -13.94 -4.19 -10.28
C THR A 135 -14.39 -3.40 -11.51
N ALA A 136 -13.50 -2.68 -12.20
CA ALA A 136 -13.78 -1.92 -13.44
C ALA A 136 -14.20 -2.81 -14.64
N PHE A 137 -13.81 -4.07 -14.67
CA PHE A 137 -14.23 -5.03 -15.70
C PHE A 137 -15.58 -5.69 -15.36
N LEU A 138 -15.80 -6.10 -14.11
CA LEU A 138 -17.09 -6.57 -13.58
C LEU A 138 -18.15 -5.44 -13.63
N ASP A 139 -17.69 -4.20 -13.48
CA ASP A 139 -18.40 -2.94 -13.67
C ASP A 139 -19.01 -2.76 -15.05
N ARG A 140 -18.42 -3.36 -16.09
CA ARG A 140 -18.93 -3.20 -17.45
C ARG A 140 -20.30 -3.88 -17.62
N ARG A 141 -20.77 -4.65 -16.63
CA ARG A 141 -22.11 -5.26 -16.57
C ARG A 141 -22.95 -4.91 -15.33
N GLY A 142 -22.40 -4.25 -14.31
CA GLY A 142 -23.05 -4.09 -12.99
C GLY A 142 -23.39 -2.64 -12.58
N ARG A 143 -24.55 -2.43 -11.94
CA ARG A 143 -25.12 -1.13 -11.55
C ARG A 143 -24.62 -0.55 -10.20
N ASN A 144 -23.80 -1.29 -9.43
CA ASN A 144 -23.49 -0.99 -8.01
C ASN A 144 -21.97 -0.93 -7.69
N LYS A 145 -21.25 -0.15 -8.47
CA LYS A 145 -19.78 -0.11 -8.59
C LYS A 145 -19.10 0.45 -7.35
N ILE A 146 -19.61 1.58 -6.90
CA ILE A 146 -19.11 2.36 -5.77
C ILE A 146 -19.42 1.62 -4.46
N ALA A 147 -20.59 0.97 -4.38
CA ALA A 147 -21.02 0.24 -3.18
C ALA A 147 -20.11 -0.95 -2.87
N GLU A 148 -19.65 -1.68 -3.90
CA GLU A 148 -18.76 -2.83 -3.73
C GLU A 148 -17.32 -2.42 -3.42
N GLY A 149 -16.82 -1.34 -4.03
CA GLY A 149 -15.53 -0.75 -3.66
C GLY A 149 -15.50 -0.29 -2.20
N ILE A 150 -16.52 0.46 -1.76
CA ILE A 150 -16.66 0.88 -0.36
C ILE A 150 -16.72 -0.30 0.58
N MET A 151 -17.45 -1.36 0.21
CA MET A 151 -17.53 -2.58 1.02
C MET A 151 -16.15 -3.22 1.22
N TRP A 152 -15.40 -3.49 0.16
CA TRP A 152 -14.11 -4.18 0.28
C TRP A 152 -13.04 -3.35 1.00
N PHE A 153 -12.98 -2.04 0.76
CA PHE A 153 -12.07 -1.16 1.50
C PHE A 153 -12.53 -0.92 2.94
N GLY A 154 -13.84 -0.86 3.19
CA GLY A 154 -14.43 -0.75 4.53
C GLY A 154 -14.18 -2.00 5.37
N THR A 155 -14.41 -3.19 4.82
CA THR A 155 -14.06 -4.46 5.46
C THR A 155 -12.55 -4.57 5.68
N GLY A 156 -11.72 -4.08 4.74
CA GLY A 156 -10.27 -3.96 4.91
C GLY A 156 -9.85 -3.02 6.05
N ALA A 157 -10.58 -1.91 6.25
CA ALA A 157 -10.36 -0.96 7.34
C ALA A 157 -10.78 -1.50 8.70
N ILE A 158 -11.82 -2.34 8.73
CA ILE A 158 -12.35 -2.96 9.95
C ILE A 158 -11.49 -4.14 10.39
N ILE A 159 -11.16 -5.05 9.46
CA ILE A 159 -10.37 -6.26 9.75
C ILE A 159 -8.87 -5.93 9.86
N GLY A 160 -8.41 -4.96 9.08
CA GLY A 160 -7.01 -4.56 9.00
C GLY A 160 -6.72 -3.25 9.72
N TRP A 161 -5.88 -2.43 9.11
CA TRP A 161 -5.43 -1.15 9.68
C TRP A 161 -6.38 -0.04 9.21
N PRO A 162 -6.85 0.89 10.10
CA PRO A 162 -7.84 1.91 9.74
C PRO A 162 -7.41 2.81 8.57
N PHE A 163 -6.10 2.95 8.33
CA PHE A 163 -5.55 3.69 7.19
C PHE A 163 -5.85 3.06 5.82
N SER A 164 -6.22 1.78 5.77
CA SER A 164 -6.73 1.19 4.52
C SER A 164 -8.05 1.81 4.07
N GLY A 165 -8.86 2.34 4.99
CA GLY A 165 -10.03 3.16 4.66
C GLY A 165 -9.63 4.53 4.10
N ALA A 166 -8.50 5.10 4.50
CA ALA A 166 -8.02 6.37 3.95
C ALA A 166 -7.62 6.24 2.47
N LEU A 167 -7.21 5.06 2.01
CA LEU A 167 -6.86 4.79 0.61
C LEU A 167 -8.06 4.92 -0.34
N ILE A 168 -9.30 4.77 0.15
CA ILE A 168 -10.49 4.95 -0.68
C ILE A 168 -10.87 6.43 -0.86
N LEU A 169 -10.41 7.33 0.02
CA LEU A 169 -10.80 8.75 -0.01
C LEU A 169 -10.51 9.46 -1.33
N PRO A 170 -9.30 9.39 -1.93
CA PRO A 170 -9.04 10.05 -3.22
C PRO A 170 -9.89 9.47 -4.36
N LEU A 171 -10.14 8.16 -4.35
CA LEU A 171 -10.98 7.48 -5.35
C LEU A 171 -12.46 7.88 -5.23
N LEU A 172 -12.97 7.96 -3.99
CA LEU A 172 -14.32 8.44 -3.70
C LEU A 172 -14.48 9.92 -4.06
N ALA A 173 -13.47 10.75 -3.77
CA ALA A 173 -13.49 12.17 -4.08
C ALA A 173 -13.55 12.41 -5.60
N GLU A 174 -12.75 11.70 -6.40
CA GLU A 174 -12.77 11.78 -7.86
C GLU A 174 -14.13 11.39 -8.45
N GLU A 175 -14.75 10.32 -7.95
CA GLU A 175 -16.04 9.85 -8.44
C GLU A 175 -17.20 10.77 -8.02
N VAL A 176 -17.16 11.29 -6.78
CA VAL A 176 -18.11 12.31 -6.33
C VAL A 176 -17.99 13.54 -7.22
N LEU A 177 -16.78 14.08 -7.41
CA LEU A 177 -16.51 15.22 -8.29
C LEU A 177 -16.98 14.96 -9.73
N THR A 178 -16.72 13.80 -10.31
CA THR A 178 -17.17 13.48 -11.66
C THR A 178 -18.69 13.40 -11.74
N SER A 179 -19.33 12.83 -10.71
CA SER A 179 -20.78 12.83 -10.56
C SER A 179 -21.35 14.24 -10.36
N ILE A 180 -20.59 15.15 -9.75
CA ILE A 180 -20.95 16.56 -9.58
C ILE A 180 -21.15 17.21 -10.94
N PHE A 181 -20.11 17.14 -11.77
CA PHE A 181 -20.09 17.76 -13.09
C PHE A 181 -21.03 17.07 -14.09
N SER A 182 -21.31 15.78 -13.90
CA SER A 182 -22.15 14.99 -14.83
C SER A 182 -23.64 15.04 -14.54
N GLY A 183 -24.10 15.66 -13.43
CA GLY A 183 -25.53 15.75 -13.11
C GLY A 183 -26.19 14.47 -12.57
N HIS A 184 -25.43 13.40 -12.31
CA HIS A 184 -25.93 12.07 -11.93
C HIS A 184 -25.83 11.73 -10.42
N TRP A 185 -25.74 12.77 -9.58
CA TRP A 185 -25.53 12.75 -8.12
C TRP A 185 -26.40 11.79 -7.30
N GLY A 186 -27.69 11.67 -7.65
CA GLY A 186 -28.63 10.86 -6.87
C GLY A 186 -28.28 9.37 -6.89
N ASN A 187 -27.78 8.87 -8.03
CA ASN A 187 -27.37 7.48 -8.18
C ASN A 187 -26.06 7.19 -7.42
N THR A 188 -25.13 8.15 -7.43
CA THR A 188 -23.85 8.08 -6.72
C THR A 188 -24.07 8.06 -5.20
N LEU A 189 -24.91 8.96 -4.68
CA LEU A 189 -25.25 9.01 -3.26
C LEU A 189 -25.90 7.70 -2.80
N GLY A 190 -26.84 7.16 -3.59
CA GLY A 190 -27.47 5.87 -3.30
C GLY A 190 -26.48 4.71 -3.25
N GLN A 191 -25.44 4.72 -4.08
CA GLN A 191 -24.40 3.69 -4.04
C GLN A 191 -23.44 3.84 -2.87
N VAL A 192 -23.10 5.07 -2.46
CA VAL A 192 -22.28 5.31 -1.26
C VAL A 192 -22.98 4.80 -0.01
N VAL A 193 -24.26 5.12 0.15
CA VAL A 193 -25.09 4.66 1.27
C VAL A 193 -25.22 3.13 1.25
N ASN A 194 -25.47 2.52 0.09
CA ASN A 194 -25.55 1.07 -0.05
C ASN A 194 -24.22 0.38 0.30
N GLY A 195 -23.08 0.94 -0.11
CA GLY A 195 -21.75 0.46 0.26
C GLY A 195 -21.52 0.50 1.77
N GLY A 196 -21.83 1.63 2.40
CA GLY A 196 -21.75 1.78 3.86
C GLY A 196 -22.64 0.80 4.61
N MET A 197 -23.88 0.61 4.16
CA MET A 197 -24.80 -0.39 4.73
C MET A 197 -24.27 -1.82 4.59
N ARG A 198 -23.63 -2.16 3.47
CA ARG A 198 -23.00 -3.48 3.27
C ARG A 198 -21.82 -3.70 4.22
N CYS A 199 -21.05 -2.66 4.55
CA CYS A 199 -20.01 -2.75 5.59
C CYS A 199 -20.62 -3.09 6.96
N ILE A 200 -21.76 -2.49 7.31
CA ILE A 200 -22.45 -2.72 8.59
C ILE A 200 -23.03 -4.14 8.68
N VAL A 201 -23.52 -4.71 7.57
CA VAL A 201 -24.08 -6.08 7.55
C VAL A 201 -23.01 -7.17 7.69
N ILE A 202 -21.75 -6.86 7.36
CA ILE A 202 -20.62 -7.80 7.49
C ILE A 202 -20.08 -7.83 8.94
N LEU A 203 -20.40 -6.82 9.76
CA LEU A 203 -20.12 -6.78 11.20
C LEU A 203 -21.15 -7.61 11.98
#